data_AF-A0A8D5UC00-F1
#
_entry.id   AF-A0A8D5UC00-F1
#
_cell.length_a   1.000
_cell.length_b   1.000
_cell.length_c   1.000
_cell.angle_alpha   90.00
_cell.angle_beta   90.00
_cell.angle_gamma   90.00
#
_symmetry.space_group_name_H-M   'P 1'
#
loop_
_entity.id
_entity.type
_entity.pdbx_description
1 polymer ?
#
loop_
_entity_poly.entity_id
_entity_poly.type
_entity_poly.pdbx_seq_one_letter_code
_entity_poly.pdbx_strand_id
1 'polypeptide(L)' 'MLIVHILLGILLAFVIWKLLKITLKTAFWLFLIGLVVAVVSPAHLHEVKGVGFLILSVLGGLLLMSIAGFFFLDDQ' A
#
# COMPACT_ATOMS: atom_id res chain seq x y z
N MET A 1 12.11 28.29 -8.91
CA MET A 1 10.85 27.49 -8.93
C MET A 1 11.08 26.04 -9.37
N LEU A 2 12.01 25.76 -10.29
CA LEU A 2 12.39 24.40 -10.71
C LEU A 2 12.97 23.51 -9.59
N ILE A 3 13.85 24.06 -8.74
CA ILE A 3 14.48 23.34 -7.63
C ILE A 3 13.44 22.83 -6.60
N VAL A 4 12.37 23.59 -6.37
CA VAL A 4 11.30 23.22 -5.43
C VAL A 4 10.48 22.04 -5.97
N HIS A 5 10.19 22.02 -7.28
CA HIS A 5 9.51 20.89 -7.93
C HIS A 5 10.35 19.61 -7.87
N ILE A 6 11.65 19.70 -8.14
CA ILE A 6 12.56 18.55 -8.05
C ILE A 6 12.62 18.00 -6.62
N LEU A 7 12.69 18.88 -5.61
CA LEU A 7 12.66 18.49 -4.20
C LEU A 7 11.33 17.83 -3.81
N LEU A 8 10.20 18.36 -4.28
CA LEU A 8 8.87 17.80 -4.01
C LEU A 8 8.70 16.41 -4.66
N GLY A 9 9.16 16.26 -5.91
CA GLY A 9 9.15 14.99 -6.64
C GLY A 9 9.99 13.92 -5.95
N ILE A 10 11.20 14.27 -5.46
CA ILE A 10 12.05 13.36 -4.68
C ILE A 10 11.36 12.97 -3.36
N LEU A 11 10.74 13.92 -2.67
CA LEU A 11 10.02 13.66 -1.43
C LEU A 11 8.84 12.70 -1.67
N LEU A 12 8.04 12.92 -2.70
CA LEU A 12 6.93 12.04 -3.06
C LEU A 12 7.41 10.65 -3.50
N ALA A 13 8.45 10.58 -4.34
CA ALA A 13 9.03 9.31 -4.76
C ALA A 13 9.53 8.50 -3.54
N PHE A 14 10.13 9.17 -2.56
CA PHE A 14 10.53 8.54 -1.31
C PHE A 14 9.33 8.01 -0.50
N VAL A 15 8.24 8.78 -0.43
CA VAL A 15 6.99 8.36 0.23
C VAL A 15 6.37 7.16 -0.48
N ILE A 16 6.23 7.20 -1.82
CA ILE A 16 5.70 6.11 -2.63
C ILE A 16 6.54 4.84 -2.45
N TRP A 17 7.87 4.96 -2.50
CA TRP A 17 8.77 3.84 -2.28
C TRP A 17 8.58 3.19 -0.90
N LYS A 18 8.43 4.01 0.14
CA LYS A 18 8.21 3.53 1.51
C LYS A 18 6.84 2.85 1.65
N LEU A 19 5.80 3.45 1.08
CA LEU A 19 4.44 2.89 1.03
C LEU A 19 4.40 1.57 0.27
N LEU A 20 5.10 1.46 -0.87
CA LEU A 20 5.17 0.24 -1.66
C LEU A 20 5.83 -0.89 -0.85
N LYS A 21 6.95 -0.63 -0.18
CA LYS A 21 7.61 -1.61 0.70
C LYS A 21 6.71 -2.09 1.83
N ILE A 22 6.00 -1.17 2.48
CA ILE A 22 5.06 -1.50 3.56
C ILE A 22 3.91 -2.34 3.01
N THR A 23 3.30 -1.92 1.89
CA THR A 23 2.18 -2.62 1.25
C THR A 23 2.57 -4.04 0.88
N LEU A 24 3.74 -4.23 0.25
CA LEU A 24 4.24 -5.55 -0.14
C LEU A 24 4.50 -6.45 1.08
N LYS A 25 5.12 -5.89 2.13
CA LYS A 25 5.38 -6.62 3.39
C LYS A 25 4.08 -7.04 4.06
N THR A 26 3.10 -6.13 4.13
CA THR A 26 1.78 -6.40 4.71
C THR A 26 1.01 -7.43 3.89
N ALA A 27 1.05 -7.34 2.55
CA ALA A 27 0.45 -8.33 1.66
C ALA A 27 1.02 -9.73 1.90
N PHE A 28 2.35 -9.84 2.00
CA PHE A 28 3.03 -11.10 2.27
C PHE A 28 2.69 -11.66 3.66
N TRP A 29 2.61 -10.80 4.68
CA TRP A 29 2.19 -11.18 6.02
C TRP A 29 0.73 -11.67 6.07
N LEU A 30 -0.18 -10.94 5.43
CA LEU A 30 -1.59 -11.33 5.33
C LEU A 30 -1.75 -12.65 4.58
N PHE A 31 -0.94 -12.89 3.55
CA PHE A 31 -0.92 -14.16 2.83
C PHE A 31 -0.49 -15.32 3.74
N LEU A 32 0.60 -15.15 4.50
CA LEU A 32 1.07 -16.14 5.48
C LEU A 32 0.02 -16.41 6.56
N ILE A 33 -0.56 -15.37 7.16
CA ILE A 33 -1.62 -15.51 8.17
C ILE A 33 -2.83 -16.22 7.56
N GLY A 34 -3.25 -15.83 6.36
CA GLY A 34 -4.34 -16.47 5.65
C GLY A 34 -4.09 -17.96 5.39
N LEU A 35 -2.85 -18.33 5.05
CA LEU A 35 -2.45 -19.72 4.84
C LEU A 35 -2.48 -20.52 6.16
N VAL A 36 -1.95 -19.96 7.25
CA VAL A 36 -2.00 -20.63 8.57
C VAL A 36 -3.44 -20.83 9.01
N VAL A 37 -4.28 -19.80 8.89
CA VAL A 37 -5.70 -19.88 9.27
C VAL A 37 -6.45 -20.88 8.40
N ALA A 38 -6.14 -20.97 7.10
CA ALA A 38 -6.72 -21.96 6.20
C ALA A 38 -6.44 -23.40 6.65
N VAL A 39 -5.26 -23.67 7.20
CA VAL A 39 -4.86 -25.00 7.66
C VAL A 39 -5.39 -25.31 9.08
N VAL A 40 -5.35 -24.33 9.99
CA VAL A 40 -5.69 -24.54 11.41
C VAL A 40 -7.19 -24.40 11.68
N SER A 41 -7.86 -23.42 11.07
CA SER A 41 -9.28 -23.15 11.33
C SER A 41 -9.96 -22.53 10.10
N PRO A 42 -10.37 -23.36 9.12
CA PRO A 42 -10.96 -22.88 7.88
C PRO A 42 -12.31 -22.16 8.07
N ALA A 43 -12.96 -22.31 9.23
CA ALA A 43 -14.19 -21.58 9.55
C ALA A 43 -13.94 -20.07 9.77
N HIS A 44 -12.77 -19.67 10.27
CA HIS A 44 -12.44 -18.27 10.57
C HIS A 44 -11.77 -17.55 9.38
N LEU A 45 -11.56 -18.24 8.27
CA LEU A 45 -10.97 -17.69 7.05
C LEU A 45 -11.75 -16.47 6.54
N HIS A 46 -13.07 -16.45 6.73
CA HIS A 46 -13.93 -15.37 6.23
C HIS A 46 -13.65 -14.02 6.92
N GLU A 47 -13.40 -14.03 8.24
CA GLU A 47 -13.06 -12.82 9.00
C GLU A 47 -11.68 -12.30 8.62
N VAL A 48 -10.70 -13.21 8.48
CA VAL A 48 -9.32 -12.87 8.09
C VAL A 48 -9.28 -12.32 6.67
N LYS A 49 -10.12 -12.84 5.77
CA LYS A 49 -10.27 -12.34 4.40
C LYS A 49 -10.82 -10.92 4.37
N GLY A 50 -11.84 -10.62 5.18
CA GLY A 50 -12.45 -9.29 5.27
C GLY A 50 -11.49 -8.23 5.81
N VAL A 51 -10.83 -8.51 6.92
CA VAL A 51 -9.87 -7.58 7.54
C VAL A 51 -8.63 -7.39 6.66
N GLY A 52 -8.09 -8.48 6.10
CA GLY A 52 -6.95 -8.43 5.20
C GLY A 52 -7.23 -7.62 3.93
N PHE A 53 -8.42 -7.80 3.34
CA PHE A 53 -8.85 -7.04 2.18
C PHE A 53 -9.01 -5.54 2.47
N LEU A 54 -9.58 -5.18 3.62
CA LEU A 54 -9.70 -3.78 4.06
C LEU A 54 -8.33 -3.11 4.18
N ILE A 55 -7.39 -3.76 4.88
CA ILE A 55 -6.03 -3.23 5.08
C ILE A 55 -5.32 -3.03 3.74
N LEU A 56 -5.40 -4.03 2.84
CA LEU A 56 -4.80 -3.95 1.51
C LEU A 56 -5.44 -2.85 0.65
N SER A 57 -6.76 -2.69 0.73
CA SER A 57 -7.50 -1.67 -0.03
C SER A 57 -7.13 -0.26 0.43
N VAL A 58 -6.98 -0.04 1.74
CA VAL A 58 -6.55 1.25 2.29
C VAL A 58 -5.11 1.58 1.87
N LEU A 59 -4.18 0.62 2.00
CA LEU A 59 -2.79 0.79 1.60
C LEU A 59 -2.66 1.03 0.08
N GLY A 60 -3.38 0.24 -0.72
CA GLY A 60 -3.44 0.41 -2.17
C GLY A 60 -4.03 1.75 -2.59
N GLY A 61 -5.11 2.20 -1.91
CA GLY A 61 -5.72 3.51 -2.15
C GLY A 61 -4.78 4.68 -1.83
N LEU A 62 -4.07 4.60 -0.70
CA LEU A 62 -3.03 5.58 -0.34
C LEU A 62 -1.91 5.62 -1.38
N LEU A 63 -1.52 4.46 -1.91
CA LEU A 63 -0.48 4.36 -2.93
C LEU A 63 -0.95 4.97 -4.26
N LEU A 64 -2.19 4.69 -4.68
CA LEU A 64 -2.81 5.32 -5.85
C LEU A 64 -2.95 6.83 -5.70
N MET A 65 -3.40 7.33 -4.56
CA MET A 65 -3.45 8.77 -4.29
C MET A 65 -2.05 9.40 -4.33
N SER A 66 -1.04 8.72 -3.80
CA SER A 66 0.35 9.22 -3.84
C SER A 66 0.87 9.29 -5.28
N ILE A 67 0.56 8.29 -6.11
CA ILE A 67 0.92 8.29 -7.54
C ILE A 67 0.16 9.39 -8.29
N ALA A 68 -1.15 9.51 -8.08
CA ALA A 68 -1.96 10.55 -8.69
C ALA A 68 -1.43 11.95 -8.32
N GLY A 69 -1.11 12.17 -7.04
CA GLY A 69 -0.49 13.41 -6.57
C GLY A 69 0.85 13.70 -7.25
N PHE A 70 1.65 12.68 -7.55
CA PHE A 70 2.90 12.84 -8.30
C PHE A 70 2.65 13.34 -9.74
N PHE A 71 1.72 12.73 -10.48
CA PHE A 71 1.39 13.17 -11.84
C PHE A 71 0.78 14.57 -11.87
N PHE A 72 -0.11 14.90 -10.93
CA PHE A 72 -0.72 16.24 -10.85
C PHE A 72 0.26 17.35 -10.47
N LEU A 73 1.38 17.02 -9.80
CA LEU A 73 2.44 17.97 -9.47
C LEU A 73 3.39 18.25 -10.64
N ASP A 74 3.45 17.36 -11.63
CA ASP A 74 4.24 17.55 -12.86
C ASP A 74 3.51 18.44 -13.89
N ASP A 75 2.17 18.52 -13.82
CA ASP A 75 1.32 19.32 -14.71
C ASP A 75 1.15 20.80 -14.28
N GLN A 76 1.72 21.23 -13.14
CA GLN A 76 1.70 22.63 -12.63
C GLN A 76 3.05 23.33 -12.76
#